data_AF-R5TFW7-F1
#
_entry.id   AF-R5TFW7-F1
#
_cell.length_a   1.000
_cell.length_b   1.000
_cell.length_c   1.000
_cell.angle_alpha   90.00
_cell.angle_beta   90.00
_cell.angle_gamma   90.00
#
_symmetry.space_group_name_H-M   'P 1'
#
loop_
_entity.id
_entity.type
_entity.pdbx_description
1 polymer ?
#
loop_
_entity_poly.entity_id
_entity_poly.type
_entity_poly.pdbx_seq_one_letter_code
_entity_poly.pdbx_strand_id
1 'polypeptide(L)'
;MGISSDEKRQKKDWSQNYKRIIRESIDDFEKDRNAYIELFDEEALEEAEYDPSSFKSKTLKYECPIIKNTLFSNAKELGKYKSQFSISDPNELLQVVQTLSQFGEKYQNDVYDPKTYEDAKQYEDLRLENMDTEAFTVYGVIGGGIKSQMMYKVYPNTFPNRSRNAIWALWYLTDKKTFGCKTDSEFLMIDVGKSFTQQNYFYPYKLFAFYAFEIYKLLRDKATELGAYIDTDYRYVIVDSFLSFVENVHDEETSFLKAQIRDGGRGFA
;
A
#
# COMPACT_ATOMS: atom_id res chain seq x y z
N MET A 1 22.64 -29.76 25.63
CA MET A 1 23.48 -29.20 24.54
C MET A 1 23.46 -27.69 24.68
N GLY A 2 24.60 -27.07 24.97
CA GLY A 2 24.69 -25.62 25.20
C GLY A 2 25.05 -24.90 23.90
N ILE A 3 24.29 -23.85 23.57
CA ILE A 3 24.55 -22.95 22.44
C ILE A 3 25.92 -22.27 22.64
N SER A 4 26.75 -22.25 21.59
CA SER A 4 28.10 -21.66 21.58
C SER A 4 28.05 -20.15 21.90
N SER A 5 29.14 -19.59 22.46
CA SER A 5 29.24 -18.15 22.76
C SER A 5 29.06 -17.27 21.52
N ASP A 6 29.50 -17.76 20.35
CA ASP A 6 29.42 -17.02 19.08
C ASP A 6 27.99 -17.00 18.53
N GLU A 7 27.27 -18.11 18.64
CA GLU A 7 25.85 -18.21 18.27
C GLU A 7 24.97 -17.30 19.14
N LYS A 8 25.28 -17.21 20.45
CA LYS A 8 24.58 -16.29 21.36
C LYS A 8 24.82 -14.83 21.00
N ARG A 9 26.05 -14.47 20.62
CA ARG A 9 26.40 -13.11 20.20
C ARG A 9 25.70 -12.74 18.90
N GLN A 10 25.75 -13.62 17.90
CA GLN A 10 25.08 -13.41 16.60
C GLN A 10 23.56 -13.23 16.75
N LYS A 11 22.91 -14.08 17.56
CA LYS A 11 21.47 -13.97 17.82
C LYS A 11 21.12 -12.64 18.52
N LYS A 12 21.96 -12.17 19.43
CA LYS A 12 21.78 -10.86 20.10
C LYS A 12 21.91 -9.70 19.09
N ASP A 13 22.89 -9.76 18.19
CA ASP A 13 23.08 -8.74 17.16
C ASP A 13 21.88 -8.71 16.19
N TRP A 14 21.35 -9.87 15.79
CA TRP A 14 20.13 -9.96 14.97
C TRP A 14 18.89 -9.41 15.69
N SER A 15 18.72 -9.72 16.97
CA SER A 15 17.63 -9.17 17.78
C SER A 15 17.66 -7.63 17.82
N GLN A 16 18.84 -7.05 18.04
CA GLN A 16 19.02 -5.60 18.08
C GLN A 16 18.76 -4.95 16.72
N ASN A 17 19.28 -5.54 15.64
CA ASN A 17 19.04 -5.06 14.28
C ASN A 17 17.54 -5.11 13.93
N TYR A 18 16.85 -6.20 14.26
CA TYR A 18 15.41 -6.34 13.97
C TYR A 18 14.59 -5.28 14.72
N LYS A 19 14.87 -5.04 16.00
CA LYS A 19 14.23 -3.99 16.79
C LYS A 19 14.49 -2.59 16.22
N ARG A 20 15.70 -2.34 15.72
CA ARG A 20 16.03 -1.07 15.07
C ARG A 20 15.21 -0.89 13.78
N ILE A 21 15.16 -1.90 12.92
CA ILE A 21 14.38 -1.86 11.67
C ILE A 21 12.89 -1.59 11.95
N ILE A 22 12.31 -2.27 12.95
CA ILE A 22 10.91 -2.03 13.37
C ILE A 22 10.72 -0.56 13.76
N ARG A 23 11.59 -0.02 14.63
CA ARG A 23 11.49 1.36 15.09
C ARG A 23 11.62 2.35 13.94
N GLU A 24 12.64 2.19 13.10
CA GLU A 24 12.88 3.08 11.95
C GLU A 24 11.68 3.06 10.98
N SER A 25 11.07 1.88 10.76
CA SER A 25 9.87 1.75 9.92
C SER A 25 8.67 2.51 10.49
N ILE A 26 8.48 2.46 11.82
CA ILE A 26 7.40 3.19 12.50
C ILE A 26 7.68 4.70 12.49
N ASP A 27 8.91 5.11 12.80
CA ASP A 27 9.32 6.51 12.80
C ASP A 27 9.13 7.13 11.40
N ASP A 28 9.48 6.39 10.34
CA ASP A 28 9.26 6.82 8.95
C ASP A 28 7.76 6.89 8.59
N PHE A 29 6.97 5.94 9.08
CA PHE A 29 5.53 5.93 8.87
C PHE A 29 4.82 7.12 9.53
N GLU A 30 5.24 7.54 10.71
CA GLU A 30 4.59 8.61 11.47
C GLU A 30 4.83 10.02 10.89
N LYS A 31 5.88 10.21 10.08
CA LYS A 31 6.28 11.53 9.53
C LYS A 31 5.17 12.29 8.82
N ASP A 32 4.29 11.58 8.11
CA ASP A 32 3.22 12.18 7.33
C ASP A 32 1.83 11.65 7.71
N ARG A 33 1.73 10.82 8.76
CA ARG A 33 0.49 10.14 9.15
C ARG A 33 -0.62 11.12 9.53
N ASN A 34 -0.30 12.15 10.30
CA ASN A 34 -1.28 13.10 10.81
C ASN A 34 -2.10 13.77 9.69
N ALA A 35 -1.48 14.05 8.53
CA ALA A 35 -2.18 14.63 7.40
C ALA A 35 -3.28 13.71 6.82
N TYR A 36 -3.14 12.38 6.97
CA TYR A 36 -4.19 11.44 6.58
C TYR A 36 -5.27 11.28 7.65
N ILE A 37 -4.91 11.40 8.92
CA ILE A 37 -5.88 11.41 10.03
C ILE A 37 -6.79 12.64 9.89
N GLU A 38 -6.22 13.83 9.70
CA GLU A 38 -6.96 15.08 9.46
C GLU A 38 -7.81 15.01 8.18
N LEU A 39 -7.34 14.33 7.13
CA LEU A 39 -8.11 14.15 5.90
C LEU A 39 -9.38 13.30 6.11
N PHE A 40 -9.38 12.42 7.12
CA PHE A 40 -10.48 11.51 7.43
C PHE A 40 -11.37 12.01 8.56
N ASP A 41 -11.06 13.18 9.13
CA ASP A 41 -11.86 13.80 10.18
C ASP A 41 -13.29 14.05 9.67
N GLU A 42 -14.28 13.55 10.41
CA GLU A 42 -15.69 13.56 10.01
C GLU A 42 -16.23 14.99 9.92
N GLU A 43 -15.93 15.83 10.92
CA GLU A 43 -16.35 17.24 10.93
C GLU A 43 -15.77 18.00 9.74
N ALA A 44 -14.46 17.82 9.46
CA ALA A 44 -13.81 18.45 8.31
C ALA A 44 -14.41 17.97 6.97
N LEU A 45 -14.80 16.69 6.86
CA LEU A 45 -15.41 16.14 5.65
C LEU A 45 -16.85 16.61 5.46
N GLU A 46 -17.62 16.82 6.54
CA GLU A 46 -18.95 17.44 6.49
C GLU A 46 -18.85 18.92 6.08
N GLU A 47 -17.89 19.66 6.64
CA GLU A 47 -17.62 21.05 6.24
C GLU A 47 -17.23 21.17 4.75
N ALA A 48 -16.49 20.19 4.24
CA ALA A 48 -16.08 20.14 2.84
C ALA A 48 -17.26 20.01 1.87
N GLU A 49 -18.44 19.53 2.31
CA GLU A 49 -19.65 19.44 1.46
C GLU A 49 -20.14 20.82 1.00
N TYR A 50 -19.88 21.88 1.77
CA TYR A 50 -20.25 23.25 1.42
C TYR A 50 -19.35 23.86 0.34
N ASP A 51 -18.09 23.39 0.21
CA ASP A 51 -17.15 23.79 -0.84
C ASP A 51 -16.23 22.64 -1.29
N PRO A 52 -16.75 21.68 -2.07
CA PRO A 52 -15.96 20.57 -2.59
C PRO A 52 -14.82 21.04 -3.50
N SER A 53 -14.96 22.21 -4.14
CA SER A 53 -13.91 22.80 -4.97
C SER A 53 -12.70 23.22 -4.14
N SER A 54 -12.90 23.79 -2.96
CA SER A 54 -11.81 24.07 -2.01
C SER A 54 -11.19 22.78 -1.48
N PHE A 55 -11.98 21.76 -1.14
CA PHE A 55 -11.46 20.44 -0.74
C PHE A 55 -10.50 19.85 -1.79
N LYS A 56 -10.90 19.83 -3.06
CA LYS A 56 -10.02 19.38 -4.15
C LYS A 56 -8.77 20.27 -4.31
N SER A 57 -8.97 21.58 -4.40
CA SER A 57 -7.93 22.52 -4.81
C SER A 57 -6.94 22.89 -3.71
N LYS A 58 -7.30 22.68 -2.44
CA LYS A 58 -6.46 22.93 -1.26
C LYS A 58 -6.11 21.62 -0.55
N THR A 59 -7.10 20.97 0.06
CA THR A 59 -6.89 19.80 0.93
C THR A 59 -6.27 18.63 0.18
N LEU A 60 -6.91 18.12 -0.87
CA LEU A 60 -6.33 17.01 -1.65
C LEU A 60 -5.03 17.40 -2.35
N LYS A 61 -4.97 18.60 -2.93
CA LYS A 61 -3.82 19.02 -3.74
C LYS A 61 -2.55 19.30 -2.92
N TYR A 62 -2.67 19.88 -1.74
CA TYR A 62 -1.53 20.40 -0.97
C TYR A 62 -1.32 19.74 0.39
N GLU A 63 -2.36 19.13 0.96
CA GLU A 63 -2.34 18.57 2.31
C GLU A 63 -2.31 17.04 2.29
N CYS A 64 -2.99 16.38 1.36
CA CYS A 64 -2.86 14.93 1.17
C CYS A 64 -1.48 14.55 0.58
N PRO A 65 -0.58 13.90 1.35
CA PRO A 65 0.82 13.75 0.94
C PRO A 65 1.01 12.96 -0.36
N ILE A 66 0.30 11.85 -0.55
CA ILE A 66 0.43 11.04 -1.78
C ILE A 66 -0.05 11.79 -3.03
N ILE A 67 -1.15 12.55 -2.94
CA ILE A 67 -1.68 13.33 -4.07
C ILE A 67 -0.74 14.51 -4.37
N LYS A 68 -0.35 15.26 -3.34
CA LYS A 68 0.63 16.34 -3.45
C LYS A 68 1.91 15.87 -4.14
N ASN A 69 2.54 14.82 -3.63
CA ASN A 69 3.78 14.29 -4.19
C ASN A 69 3.61 13.84 -5.65
N THR A 70 2.45 13.27 -5.99
CA THR A 70 2.16 12.85 -7.38
C THR A 70 1.95 14.06 -8.30
N LEU A 71 1.25 15.11 -7.85
CA LEU A 71 1.00 16.32 -8.63
C LEU A 71 2.27 17.15 -8.85
N PHE A 72 3.13 17.25 -7.83
CA PHE A 72 4.35 18.07 -7.87
C PHE A 72 5.60 17.31 -8.33
N SER A 73 5.52 16.00 -8.55
CA SER A 73 6.64 15.22 -9.10
C SER A 73 7.00 15.63 -10.54
N ASN A 74 8.29 15.65 -10.88
CA ASN A 74 8.77 15.91 -12.25
C ASN A 74 8.68 14.68 -13.18
N ALA A 75 8.18 13.54 -12.70
CA ALA A 75 8.10 12.31 -13.46
C ALA A 75 7.10 12.40 -14.63
N LYS A 76 7.56 12.14 -15.86
CA LYS A 76 6.76 12.28 -17.09
C LYS A 76 5.57 11.32 -17.12
N GLU A 77 5.73 10.11 -16.59
CA GLU A 77 4.68 9.09 -16.51
C GLU A 77 3.46 9.52 -15.67
N LEU A 78 3.60 10.54 -14.82
CA LEU A 78 2.50 11.09 -14.03
C LEU A 78 1.68 12.14 -14.78
N GLY A 79 2.05 12.50 -16.02
CA GLY A 79 1.31 13.48 -16.83
C GLY A 79 -0.17 13.12 -16.99
N LYS A 80 -0.49 11.84 -17.22
CA LYS A 80 -1.89 11.36 -17.29
C LYS A 80 -2.62 11.58 -15.98
N TYR A 81 -2.01 11.22 -14.85
CA TYR A 81 -2.59 11.44 -13.53
C TYR A 81 -2.88 12.92 -13.27
N LYS A 82 -1.92 13.81 -13.56
CA LYS A 82 -2.08 15.26 -13.36
C LYS A 82 -3.23 15.83 -14.18
N SER A 83 -3.36 15.38 -15.43
CA SER A 83 -4.48 15.76 -16.29
C SER A 83 -5.81 15.27 -15.73
N GLN A 84 -5.89 14.00 -15.31
CA GLN A 84 -7.11 13.43 -14.72
C GLN A 84 -7.51 14.14 -13.42
N PHE A 85 -6.56 14.40 -12.53
CA PHE A 85 -6.82 15.17 -11.31
C PHE A 85 -7.33 16.57 -11.64
N SER A 86 -6.79 17.24 -12.66
CA SER A 86 -7.24 18.59 -13.03
C SER A 86 -8.72 18.60 -13.45
N ILE A 87 -9.16 17.60 -14.21
CA ILE A 87 -10.52 17.55 -14.80
C ILE A 87 -11.55 16.79 -13.96
N SER A 88 -11.14 16.06 -12.92
CA SER A 88 -12.05 15.28 -12.07
C SER A 88 -13.08 16.15 -11.35
N ASP A 89 -14.25 15.59 -11.08
CA ASP A 89 -15.28 16.29 -10.31
C ASP A 89 -14.86 16.41 -8.83
N PRO A 90 -14.82 17.62 -8.25
CA PRO A 90 -14.56 17.79 -6.82
C PRO A 90 -15.54 17.04 -5.90
N ASN A 91 -16.82 16.91 -6.29
CA ASN A 91 -17.82 16.19 -5.49
C ASN A 91 -17.55 14.69 -5.47
N GLU A 92 -17.21 14.10 -6.62
CA GLU A 92 -16.86 12.69 -6.74
C GLU A 92 -15.63 12.35 -5.88
N LEU A 93 -14.61 13.23 -5.90
CA LEU A 93 -13.43 13.09 -5.06
C LEU A 93 -13.76 13.15 -3.57
N LEU A 94 -14.58 14.11 -3.14
CA LEU A 94 -15.01 14.22 -1.75
C LEU A 94 -15.81 12.98 -1.32
N GLN A 95 -16.78 12.56 -2.13
CA GLN A 95 -17.63 11.41 -1.86
C GLN A 95 -16.80 10.12 -1.66
N VAL A 96 -15.78 9.89 -2.48
CA VAL A 96 -14.91 8.71 -2.33
C VAL A 96 -14.08 8.79 -1.05
N VAL A 97 -13.60 9.98 -0.64
CA VAL A 97 -12.86 10.14 0.62
C VAL A 97 -13.77 9.94 1.84
N GLN A 98 -15.00 10.48 1.80
CA GLN A 98 -16.02 10.23 2.82
C GLN A 98 -16.34 8.72 2.93
N THR A 99 -16.51 8.06 1.79
CA THR A 99 -16.78 6.61 1.73
C THR A 99 -15.63 5.80 2.34
N LEU A 100 -14.38 6.20 2.09
CA LEU A 100 -13.20 5.57 2.70
C LEU A 100 -13.17 5.79 4.22
N SER A 101 -13.42 7.02 4.69
CA SER A 101 -13.42 7.34 6.12
C SER A 101 -14.49 6.53 6.87
N GLN A 102 -15.74 6.60 6.42
CA GLN A 102 -16.86 5.86 7.01
C GLN A 102 -16.64 4.34 6.99
N PHE A 103 -16.09 3.81 5.89
CA PHE A 103 -15.77 2.39 5.81
C PHE A 103 -14.67 1.99 6.80
N GLY A 104 -13.62 2.80 6.94
CA GLY A 104 -12.52 2.53 7.86
C GLY A 104 -12.97 2.53 9.31
N GLU A 105 -13.75 3.53 9.72
CA GLU A 105 -14.32 3.61 11.06
C GLU A 105 -15.24 2.41 11.34
N LYS A 106 -16.18 2.14 10.43
CA LYS A 106 -17.08 1.00 10.55
C LYS A 106 -16.32 -0.32 10.65
N TYR A 107 -15.25 -0.48 9.87
CA TYR A 107 -14.43 -1.67 9.93
C TYR A 107 -13.78 -1.82 11.31
N GLN A 108 -13.21 -0.75 11.88
CA GLN A 108 -12.61 -0.82 13.22
C GLN A 108 -13.64 -1.17 14.30
N ASN A 109 -14.85 -0.61 14.21
CA ASN A 109 -15.86 -0.74 15.26
C ASN A 109 -16.65 -2.05 15.17
N ASP A 110 -16.98 -2.51 13.96
CA ASP A 110 -17.94 -3.61 13.75
C ASP A 110 -17.29 -4.90 13.26
N VAL A 111 -16.09 -4.84 12.68
CA VAL A 111 -15.45 -5.98 11.99
C VAL A 111 -14.16 -6.41 12.64
N TYR A 112 -13.28 -5.47 12.98
CA TYR A 112 -11.98 -5.76 13.55
C TYR A 112 -12.11 -6.20 15.02
N ASP A 113 -11.68 -7.42 15.32
CA ASP A 113 -11.45 -7.88 16.69
C ASP A 113 -9.97 -8.27 16.83
N PRO A 114 -9.17 -7.55 17.63
CA PRO A 114 -7.76 -7.86 17.88
C PRO A 114 -7.51 -9.31 18.33
N LYS A 115 -8.49 -9.95 18.97
CA LYS A 115 -8.35 -11.31 19.52
C LYS A 115 -8.52 -12.40 18.48
N THR A 116 -9.28 -12.14 17.41
CA THR A 116 -9.63 -13.15 16.40
C THR A 116 -9.17 -12.76 15.00
N TYR A 117 -8.65 -11.55 14.79
CA TYR A 117 -8.20 -11.09 13.47
C TYR A 117 -7.19 -12.04 12.83
N GLU A 118 -6.30 -12.62 13.64
CA GLU A 118 -5.26 -13.53 13.15
C GLU A 118 -5.75 -14.96 12.87
N ASP A 119 -7.02 -15.25 13.15
CA ASP A 119 -7.67 -16.54 12.86
C ASP A 119 -8.14 -16.65 11.40
N ALA A 120 -8.06 -15.57 10.61
CA ALA A 120 -8.41 -15.56 9.20
C ALA A 120 -7.63 -16.62 8.41
N LYS A 121 -8.34 -17.37 7.55
CA LYS A 121 -7.82 -18.50 6.76
C LYS A 121 -7.93 -18.30 5.26
N GLN A 122 -8.81 -17.39 4.83
CA GLN A 122 -9.04 -17.02 3.43
C GLN A 122 -9.27 -15.51 3.33
N TYR A 123 -9.19 -14.96 2.12
CA TYR A 123 -9.26 -13.51 1.92
C TYR A 123 -10.63 -12.92 2.31
N GLU A 124 -11.71 -13.69 2.22
CA GLU A 124 -13.06 -13.29 2.63
C GLU A 124 -13.18 -13.06 4.13
N ASP A 125 -12.36 -13.75 4.94
CA ASP A 125 -12.41 -13.61 6.40
C ASP A 125 -11.97 -12.21 6.84
N LEU A 126 -11.16 -11.52 6.02
CA LEU A 126 -10.74 -10.14 6.25
C LEU A 126 -11.83 -9.12 5.90
N ARG A 127 -12.87 -9.48 5.14
CA ARG A 127 -14.01 -8.61 4.76
C ARG A 127 -13.60 -7.28 4.10
N LEU A 128 -12.66 -7.35 3.15
CA LEU A 128 -12.10 -6.19 2.44
C LEU A 128 -12.56 -6.05 0.99
N GLU A 129 -13.54 -6.83 0.55
CA GLU A 129 -14.06 -6.84 -0.83
C GLU A 129 -14.64 -5.50 -1.29
N ASN A 130 -15.16 -4.69 -0.37
CA ASN A 130 -15.72 -3.38 -0.70
C ASN A 130 -14.66 -2.45 -1.32
N MET A 131 -13.39 -2.59 -0.90
CA MET A 131 -12.28 -1.82 -1.44
C MET A 131 -12.04 -2.08 -2.93
N ASP A 132 -12.59 -3.15 -3.51
CA ASP A 132 -12.50 -3.47 -4.94
C ASP A 132 -13.64 -2.85 -5.77
N THR A 133 -14.61 -2.21 -5.13
CA THR A 133 -15.79 -1.64 -5.81
C THR A 133 -15.55 -0.22 -6.34
N GLU A 134 -16.41 0.20 -7.27
CA GLU A 134 -16.37 1.54 -7.88
C GLU A 134 -16.64 2.65 -6.86
N ALA A 135 -17.40 2.38 -5.80
CA ALA A 135 -17.71 3.35 -4.74
C ALA A 135 -16.45 3.91 -4.04
N PHE A 136 -15.32 3.22 -4.14
CA PHE A 136 -14.04 3.61 -3.55
C PHE A 136 -13.05 4.14 -4.59
N THR A 137 -13.51 4.48 -5.79
CA THR A 137 -12.63 4.73 -6.93
C THR A 137 -13.06 5.96 -7.71
N VAL A 138 -12.13 6.89 -7.92
CA VAL A 138 -12.23 7.92 -8.96
C VAL A 138 -11.24 7.57 -10.05
N TYR A 139 -11.73 7.12 -11.21
CA TYR A 139 -10.86 6.58 -12.25
C TYR A 139 -9.78 7.58 -12.69
N GLY A 140 -8.54 7.09 -12.74
CA GLY A 140 -7.38 7.92 -13.08
C GLY A 140 -6.86 8.82 -11.95
N VAL A 141 -7.59 8.95 -10.84
CA VAL A 141 -7.20 9.78 -9.68
C VAL A 141 -7.09 8.96 -8.40
N ILE A 142 -8.20 8.46 -7.85
CA ILE A 142 -8.21 7.62 -6.64
C ILE A 142 -8.32 6.16 -7.08
N GLY A 143 -7.19 5.54 -7.35
CA GLY A 143 -7.09 4.10 -7.66
C GLY A 143 -6.56 3.28 -6.49
N GLY A 144 -6.36 1.98 -6.70
CA GLY A 144 -5.91 1.01 -5.69
C GLY A 144 -4.76 1.47 -4.80
N GLY A 145 -3.72 2.09 -5.37
CA GLY A 145 -2.57 2.56 -4.59
C GLY A 145 -2.86 3.79 -3.71
N ILE A 146 -3.69 4.73 -4.17
CA ILE A 146 -4.01 5.95 -3.39
C ILE A 146 -4.99 5.61 -2.27
N LYS A 147 -6.07 4.87 -2.57
CA LYS A 147 -7.04 4.48 -1.54
C LYS A 147 -6.43 3.56 -0.50
N SER A 148 -5.56 2.61 -0.89
CA SER A 148 -4.87 1.77 0.08
C SER A 148 -3.92 2.57 0.97
N GLN A 149 -3.22 3.57 0.40
CA GLN A 149 -2.32 4.43 1.18
C GLN A 149 -3.08 5.24 2.23
N MET A 150 -4.22 5.84 1.86
CA MET A 150 -5.05 6.60 2.79
C MET A 150 -5.52 5.71 3.95
N MET A 151 -6.12 4.56 3.64
CA MET A 151 -6.59 3.61 4.65
C MET A 151 -5.44 3.08 5.53
N TYR A 152 -4.30 2.75 4.94
CA TYR A 152 -3.12 2.30 5.65
C TYR A 152 -2.58 3.33 6.64
N LYS A 153 -2.57 4.62 6.28
CA LYS A 153 -2.08 5.68 7.14
C LYS A 153 -3.00 5.94 8.33
N VAL A 154 -4.31 5.84 8.14
CA VAL A 154 -5.28 6.02 9.23
C VAL A 154 -5.34 4.77 10.12
N TYR A 155 -5.39 3.58 9.51
CA TYR A 155 -5.64 2.29 10.16
C TYR A 155 -4.56 1.23 9.79
N PRO A 156 -3.30 1.44 10.24
CA PRO A 156 -2.15 0.57 9.89
C PRO A 156 -2.21 -0.86 10.44
N ASN A 157 -3.13 -1.12 11.37
CA ASN A 157 -3.39 -2.42 11.96
C ASN A 157 -4.20 -3.35 11.04
N THR A 158 -5.06 -2.80 10.18
CA THR A 158 -6.03 -3.57 9.37
C THR A 158 -5.89 -3.38 7.87
N PHE A 159 -5.40 -2.23 7.40
CA PHE A 159 -5.32 -1.95 5.96
C PHE A 159 -3.88 -1.92 5.45
N PRO A 160 -3.45 -2.93 4.67
CA PRO A 160 -2.13 -2.91 4.06
C PRO A 160 -2.03 -1.93 2.90
N ASN A 161 -0.83 -1.39 2.71
CA ASN A 161 -0.51 -0.48 1.63
C ASN A 161 -0.21 -1.22 0.32
N ARG A 162 -1.11 -1.10 -0.68
CA ARG A 162 -0.93 -1.67 -2.02
C ARG A 162 -0.09 -0.72 -2.90
N SER A 163 1.11 -0.39 -2.45
CA SER A 163 2.06 0.44 -3.18
C SER A 163 2.56 -0.27 -4.46
N ARG A 164 3.13 0.50 -5.40
CA ARG A 164 3.77 -0.12 -6.58
C ARG A 164 4.89 -1.08 -6.16
N ASN A 165 5.68 -0.69 -5.17
CA ASN A 165 6.78 -1.51 -4.66
C ASN A 165 6.26 -2.82 -4.08
N ALA A 166 5.14 -2.79 -3.36
CA ALA A 166 4.50 -4.00 -2.84
C ALA A 166 4.09 -4.98 -3.95
N ILE A 167 3.56 -4.48 -5.06
CA ILE A 167 3.19 -5.33 -6.21
C ILE A 167 4.42 -5.99 -6.85
N TRP A 168 5.50 -5.22 -7.04
CA TRP A 168 6.77 -5.75 -7.53
C TRP A 168 7.38 -6.78 -6.58
N ALA A 169 7.39 -6.48 -5.28
CA ALA A 169 7.90 -7.37 -4.26
C ALA A 169 7.19 -8.72 -4.25
N LEU A 170 5.85 -8.75 -4.37
CA LEU A 170 5.10 -10.01 -4.47
C LEU A 170 5.47 -10.83 -5.71
N TRP A 171 5.74 -10.17 -6.83
CA TRP A 171 6.23 -10.85 -8.03
C TRP A 171 7.61 -11.50 -7.79
N TYR A 172 8.54 -10.81 -7.11
CA TYR A 172 9.83 -11.39 -6.73
C TYR A 172 9.71 -12.53 -5.71
N LEU A 173 8.90 -12.36 -4.66
CA LEU A 173 8.71 -13.37 -3.60
C LEU A 173 8.09 -14.67 -4.11
N THR A 174 7.35 -14.61 -5.22
CA THR A 174 6.74 -15.77 -5.85
C THR A 174 7.65 -16.43 -6.89
N ASP A 175 8.92 -16.02 -6.97
CA ASP A 175 9.87 -16.43 -8.01
C ASP A 175 9.29 -16.18 -9.41
N LYS A 176 8.63 -15.03 -9.57
CA LYS A 176 8.08 -14.53 -10.84
C LYS A 176 7.07 -15.48 -11.49
N LYS A 177 6.31 -16.22 -10.67
CA LYS A 177 5.29 -17.15 -11.15
C LYS A 177 4.19 -16.43 -11.95
N THR A 178 3.73 -17.11 -12.99
CA THR A 178 2.69 -16.63 -13.91
C THR A 178 1.27 -16.88 -13.43
N PHE A 179 1.07 -17.83 -12.51
CA PHE A 179 -0.26 -18.23 -12.02
C PHE A 179 -1.24 -18.63 -13.15
N GLY A 180 -0.70 -19.07 -14.30
CA GLY A 180 -1.51 -19.39 -15.49
C GLY A 180 -2.08 -18.16 -16.22
N CYS A 181 -1.68 -16.94 -15.84
CA CYS A 181 -1.99 -15.73 -16.59
C CYS A 181 -1.30 -15.74 -17.96
N LYS A 182 -1.96 -15.12 -18.96
CA LYS A 182 -1.37 -14.94 -20.31
C LYS A 182 -0.21 -13.94 -20.31
N THR A 183 -0.24 -12.99 -19.37
CA THR A 183 0.84 -12.07 -19.04
C THR A 183 1.62 -12.58 -17.83
N ASP A 184 2.84 -12.09 -17.62
CA ASP A 184 3.83 -12.71 -16.72
C ASP A 184 3.40 -12.96 -15.26
N SER A 185 2.38 -12.28 -14.70
CA SER A 185 1.88 -12.60 -13.36
C SER A 185 0.47 -12.03 -13.09
N GLU A 186 -0.14 -12.44 -11.98
CA GLU A 186 -1.34 -11.79 -11.44
C GLU A 186 -1.03 -10.38 -10.87
N PHE A 187 0.23 -10.11 -10.51
CA PHE A 187 0.67 -8.82 -9.96
C PHE A 187 1.02 -7.80 -11.04
N LEU A 188 1.72 -8.26 -12.08
CA LEU A 188 2.32 -7.43 -13.12
C LEU A 188 1.90 -7.96 -14.50
N MET A 189 1.51 -7.04 -15.37
CA MET A 189 1.37 -7.27 -16.79
C MET A 189 2.69 -6.88 -17.46
N ILE A 190 3.59 -7.84 -17.61
CA ILE A 190 4.82 -7.68 -18.39
C ILE A 190 4.62 -8.41 -19.73
N ASP A 191 4.98 -7.71 -20.81
CA ASP A 191 5.07 -8.22 -22.18
C ASP A 191 6.39 -7.71 -22.76
N VAL A 192 7.43 -8.54 -22.62
CA VAL A 192 8.80 -8.24 -23.06
C VAL A 192 8.87 -8.03 -24.58
N GLY A 193 8.03 -8.75 -25.34
CA GLY A 193 7.98 -8.62 -26.80
C GLY A 193 7.43 -7.27 -27.27
N LYS A 194 6.65 -6.59 -26.42
CA LYS A 194 6.11 -5.25 -26.67
C LYS A 194 6.74 -4.16 -25.80
N SER A 195 7.82 -4.47 -25.07
CA SER A 195 8.47 -3.55 -24.12
C SER A 195 7.47 -2.91 -23.14
N PHE A 196 6.51 -3.71 -22.66
CA PHE A 196 5.40 -3.22 -21.85
C PHE A 196 5.49 -3.82 -20.45
N THR A 197 5.49 -2.96 -19.43
CA THR A 197 5.38 -3.39 -18.04
C THR A 197 4.42 -2.47 -17.31
N GLN A 198 3.32 -3.02 -16.81
CA GLN A 198 2.36 -2.28 -15.96
C GLN A 198 1.94 -3.13 -14.76
N GLN A 199 1.54 -2.46 -13.68
CA GLN A 199 0.82 -3.15 -12.61
C GLN A 199 -0.48 -3.75 -13.17
N ASN A 200 -0.89 -4.90 -12.67
CA ASN A 200 -2.21 -5.42 -12.99
C ASN A 200 -3.27 -4.57 -12.28
N TYR A 201 -4.01 -3.76 -13.05
CA TYR A 201 -5.07 -2.90 -12.53
C TYR A 201 -6.28 -3.69 -12.01
N PHE A 202 -6.44 -4.95 -12.44
CA PHE A 202 -7.49 -5.86 -11.99
C PHE A 202 -7.09 -6.69 -10.77
N TYR A 203 -5.84 -6.58 -10.30
CA TYR A 203 -5.38 -7.34 -9.15
C TYR A 203 -6.10 -6.87 -7.87
N PRO A 204 -6.97 -7.71 -7.26
CA PRO A 204 -7.88 -7.29 -6.20
C PRO A 204 -7.15 -6.90 -4.91
N TYR A 205 -7.62 -5.84 -4.26
CA TYR A 205 -7.16 -5.41 -2.94
C TYR A 205 -7.42 -6.47 -1.88
N LYS A 206 -8.56 -7.17 -1.90
CA LYS A 206 -8.83 -8.24 -0.92
C LYS A 206 -7.78 -9.36 -0.95
N LEU A 207 -7.31 -9.72 -2.15
CA LEU A 207 -6.29 -10.75 -2.33
C LEU A 207 -4.91 -10.23 -1.89
N PHE A 208 -4.58 -8.99 -2.28
CA PHE A 208 -3.39 -8.30 -1.79
C PHE A 208 -3.34 -8.26 -0.26
N ALA A 209 -4.46 -7.91 0.37
CA ALA A 209 -4.54 -7.78 1.82
C ALA A 209 -4.32 -9.13 2.52
N PHE A 210 -4.83 -10.22 1.93
CA PHE A 210 -4.59 -11.55 2.44
C PHE A 210 -3.11 -11.98 2.31
N TYR A 211 -2.44 -11.69 1.19
CA TYR A 211 -1.01 -11.94 1.10
C TYR A 211 -0.19 -11.09 2.07
N ALA A 212 -0.54 -9.81 2.24
CA ALA A 212 0.10 -8.97 3.24
C ALA A 212 -0.11 -9.50 4.68
N PHE A 213 -1.29 -10.06 4.96
CA PHE A 213 -1.60 -10.70 6.24
C PHE A 213 -0.76 -11.96 6.49
N GLU A 214 -0.62 -12.84 5.49
CA GLU A 214 0.24 -14.03 5.60
C GLU A 214 1.73 -13.65 5.74
N ILE A 215 2.19 -12.61 5.02
CA ILE A 215 3.54 -12.06 5.20
C ILE A 215 3.74 -11.52 6.62
N TYR A 216 2.75 -10.80 7.17
CA TYR A 216 2.81 -10.34 8.55
C TYR A 216 3.00 -11.50 9.53
N LYS A 217 2.25 -12.60 9.39
CA LYS A 217 2.38 -13.77 10.28
C LYS A 217 3.80 -14.33 10.25
N LEU A 218 4.39 -14.45 9.06
CA LEU A 218 5.79 -14.86 8.90
C LEU A 218 6.78 -13.90 9.58
N LEU A 219 6.58 -12.59 9.43
CA LEU A 219 7.42 -11.57 10.05
C LEU A 219 7.28 -11.57 11.58
N ARG A 220 6.07 -11.69 12.11
CA ARG A 220 5.75 -11.79 13.54
C ARG A 220 6.41 -13.01 14.18
N ASP A 221 6.30 -14.17 13.54
CA ASP A 221 6.90 -15.40 14.04
C ASP A 221 8.42 -15.28 14.06
N LYS A 222 9.00 -14.67 13.01
CA LYS A 222 10.45 -14.43 12.96
C LYS A 222 10.91 -13.41 14.00
N ALA A 223 10.14 -12.35 14.24
CA ALA A 223 10.42 -11.36 15.28
C ALA A 223 10.46 -12.05 16.66
N THR A 224 9.49 -12.91 16.94
CA THR A 224 9.38 -13.65 18.20
C THR A 224 10.56 -14.60 18.39
N GLU A 225 10.96 -15.34 17.35
CA GLU A 225 12.15 -16.20 17.37
C GLU A 225 13.44 -15.44 17.73
N LEU A 226 13.53 -14.19 17.27
CA LEU A 226 14.63 -13.26 17.52
C LEU A 226 14.48 -12.45 18.81
N GLY A 227 13.45 -12.69 19.63
CA GLY A 227 13.21 -11.94 20.87
C GLY A 227 12.87 -10.46 20.65
N ALA A 228 12.23 -10.16 19.51
CA ALA A 228 11.62 -8.90 19.17
C ALA A 228 10.08 -9.03 19.16
N TYR A 229 9.39 -7.89 19.12
CA TYR A 229 7.93 -7.81 19.12
C TYR A 229 7.52 -6.81 18.04
N ILE A 230 6.52 -7.17 17.25
CA ILE A 230 5.85 -6.26 16.33
C ILE A 230 4.55 -5.86 17.00
N ASP A 231 4.40 -4.54 17.21
CA ASP A 231 3.14 -3.98 17.69
C ASP A 231 2.05 -4.20 16.65
N THR A 232 0.93 -4.80 17.06
CA THR A 232 -0.21 -5.09 16.19
C THR A 232 -0.83 -3.83 15.61
N ASP A 233 -0.69 -2.70 16.30
CA ASP A 233 -1.16 -1.40 15.81
C ASP A 233 -0.37 -0.94 14.57
N TYR A 234 0.87 -1.42 14.42
CA TYR A 234 1.76 -1.13 13.30
C TYR A 234 1.98 -2.34 12.38
N ARG A 235 1.08 -3.35 12.45
CA ARG A 235 1.15 -4.61 11.71
C ARG A 235 1.59 -4.41 10.26
N TYR A 236 0.85 -3.61 9.51
CA TYR A 236 1.10 -3.45 8.08
C TYR A 236 2.20 -2.42 7.77
N VAL A 237 2.66 -1.67 8.75
CA VAL A 237 3.86 -0.81 8.60
C VAL A 237 5.09 -1.66 8.40
N ILE A 238 5.21 -2.74 9.18
CA ILE A 238 6.35 -3.65 9.07
C ILE A 238 6.27 -4.46 7.76
N VAL A 239 5.07 -4.80 7.30
CA VAL A 239 4.86 -5.45 5.99
C VAL A 239 5.26 -4.52 4.85
N ASP A 240 4.83 -3.26 4.86
CA ASP A 240 5.16 -2.26 3.83
C ASP A 240 6.68 -2.01 3.76
N SER A 241 7.34 -1.92 4.92
CA SER A 241 8.80 -1.80 5.02
C SER A 241 9.53 -3.02 4.44
N PHE A 242 9.07 -4.24 4.78
CA PHE A 242 9.64 -5.48 4.24
C PHE A 242 9.47 -5.57 2.71
N LEU A 243 8.27 -5.30 2.19
CA LEU A 243 8.01 -5.33 0.75
C LEU A 243 8.82 -4.26 0.00
N SER A 244 8.97 -3.07 0.59
CA SER A 244 9.84 -2.03 0.05
C SER A 244 11.30 -2.47 0.00
N PHE A 245 11.79 -3.15 1.04
CA PHE A 245 13.14 -3.74 1.03
C PHE A 245 13.31 -4.78 -0.08
N VAL A 246 12.33 -5.67 -0.27
CA VAL A 246 12.38 -6.67 -1.35
C VAL A 246 12.49 -5.98 -2.71
N GLU A 247 11.68 -4.97 -3.01
CA GLU A 247 11.78 -4.25 -4.29
C GLU A 247 13.12 -3.53 -4.45
N ASN A 248 13.63 -2.90 -3.38
CA ASN A 248 14.94 -2.23 -3.40
C ASN A 248 16.10 -3.19 -3.72
N VAL A 249 16.06 -4.43 -3.23
CA VAL A 249 17.06 -5.47 -3.57
C VAL A 249 17.05 -5.80 -5.07
N HIS A 250 15.92 -5.57 -5.73
CA HIS A 250 15.72 -5.82 -7.16
C HIS A 250 15.54 -4.52 -7.98
N ASP A 251 16.02 -3.38 -7.49
CA ASP A 251 15.81 -2.07 -8.14
C ASP A 251 16.41 -2.04 -9.56
N GLU A 252 17.57 -2.66 -9.78
CA GLU A 252 18.21 -2.69 -11.12
C GLU A 252 17.31 -3.36 -12.17
N GLU A 253 16.76 -4.54 -11.87
CA GLU A 253 15.85 -5.26 -12.76
C GLU A 253 14.54 -4.48 -12.94
N THR A 254 14.02 -3.96 -11.84
CA THR A 254 12.77 -3.20 -11.85
C THR A 254 12.91 -1.93 -12.70
N SER A 255 14.01 -1.20 -12.53
CA SER A 255 14.34 0.01 -13.29
C SER A 255 14.59 -0.28 -14.76
N PHE A 256 15.24 -1.41 -15.09
CA PHE A 256 15.40 -1.87 -16.47
C PHE A 256 14.05 -2.13 -17.14
N LEU A 257 13.15 -2.89 -16.49
CA LEU A 257 11.81 -3.19 -17.01
C LEU A 257 10.94 -1.94 -17.13
N LYS A 258 11.05 -1.00 -16.19
CA LYS A 258 10.39 0.32 -16.25
C LYS A 258 10.94 1.19 -17.39
N ALA A 259 12.24 1.13 -17.68
CA ALA A 259 12.88 1.95 -18.72
C ALA A 259 12.47 1.55 -20.14
N GLN A 260 12.23 0.26 -20.40
CA GLN A 260 11.75 -0.23 -21.69
C GLN A 260 10.42 0.42 -22.14
N ILE A 261 9.64 0.97 -21.21
CA ILE A 261 8.41 1.73 -21.46
C ILE A 261 8.70 3.09 -22.13
N ARG A 262 9.84 3.73 -21.82
CA ARG A 262 10.15 5.11 -22.24
C ARG A 262 10.63 5.21 -23.70
N ASP A 263 11.27 4.16 -24.22
CA ASP A 263 11.84 4.17 -25.57
C ASP A 263 10.94 3.53 -26.65
N GLY A 264 9.84 2.87 -26.28
CA GLY A 264 8.98 2.12 -27.22
C GLY A 264 7.48 2.48 -27.27
N GLY A 265 6.96 3.26 -26.31
CA GLY A 265 5.53 3.50 -26.19
C GLY A 265 4.99 4.65 -27.05
N ARG A 266 4.82 4.46 -28.37
CA ARG A 266 3.81 5.24 -29.09
C ARG A 266 2.46 4.92 -28.45
N GLY A 267 1.75 5.97 -28.05
CA GLY A 267 0.48 5.88 -27.35
C GLY A 267 -0.53 4.99 -28.05
N PHE A 268 -1.31 4.29 -27.24
CA PHE A 268 -2.61 3.82 -27.65
C PHE A 268 -3.65 4.63 -26.87
N ALA A 269 -4.54 5.22 -27.66
CA ALA A 269 -5.68 6.04 -27.27
C ALA A 269 -6.63 5.31 -26.32
#